data_AF-A0A7S2FCF3-F1
#
_entry.id   AF-A0A7S2FCF3-F1
#
_cell.length_a   1.000
_cell.length_b   1.000
_cell.length_c   1.000
_cell.angle_alpha   90.00
_cell.angle_beta   90.00
_cell.angle_gamma   90.00
#
_symmetry.space_group_name_H-M   'P 1'
#
loop_
_entity.id
_entity.type
_entity.pdbx_description
1 polymer ?
#
loop_
_entity_poly.entity_id
_entity_poly.type
_entity_poly.pdbx_seq_one_letter_code
_entity_poly.pdbx_strand_id
1 'polypeptide(L)'
;DQSFIYLVRQPELVELNLEVYSEVPKQEANAIGSAVFKVKEALTRKDLLLETRRLPLEGATAARIDVQCQLWPVMSSGVPIKTLIHRATAAERAALLAQGRGIKMAVWVHRARDLKDADLF
;
A
#
# COMPACT_ATOMS: atom_id res chain seq x y z
N ASP A 1 -8.38 8.50 -8.42
CA ASP A 1 -7.34 7.55 -8.03
C ASP A 1 -6.01 8.28 -8.01
N GLN A 2 -5.20 8.01 -6.99
CA GLN A 2 -3.88 8.63 -6.82
C GLN A 2 -2.82 7.53 -6.72
N SER A 3 -1.62 7.81 -7.23
CA SER A 3 -0.50 6.86 -7.23
C SER A 3 0.75 7.47 -6.63
N PHE A 4 1.39 6.72 -5.75
CA PHE A 4 2.59 7.14 -5.02
C PHE A 4 3.68 6.09 -5.13
N ILE A 5 4.94 6.54 -5.20
CA ILE A 5 6.10 5.65 -5.23
C ILE A 5 7.02 6.01 -4.07
N TYR A 6 7.34 5.02 -3.25
CA TYR A 6 8.19 5.15 -2.08
C TYR A 6 9.42 4.25 -2.20
N LEU A 7 10.54 4.71 -1.64
CA LEU A 7 11.70 3.88 -1.37
C LEU A 7 11.76 3.62 0.14
N VAL A 8 11.58 2.37 0.53
CA VAL A 8 11.43 1.95 1.92
C VAL A 8 12.65 1.13 2.34
N ARG A 9 13.44 1.62 3.30
CA ARG A 9 14.67 0.93 3.73
C ARG A 9 14.43 -0.16 4.78
N GLN A 10 13.50 0.08 5.70
CA GLN A 10 13.13 -0.84 6.80
C GLN A 10 11.63 -1.13 6.71
N PRO A 11 11.20 -1.92 5.72
CA PRO A 11 9.77 -2.12 5.43
C PRO A 11 9.00 -2.82 6.56
N GLU A 12 9.68 -3.52 7.45
CA GLU A 12 9.12 -4.14 8.64
C GLU A 12 8.67 -3.15 9.73
N LEU A 13 9.15 -1.90 9.67
CA LEU A 13 8.85 -0.83 10.62
C LEU A 13 7.95 0.27 10.03
N VAL A 14 7.53 0.12 8.77
CA VAL A 14 6.88 1.19 8.02
C VAL A 14 5.39 0.93 7.86
N GLU A 15 4.61 1.97 8.15
CA GLU A 15 3.16 2.02 8.00
C GLU A 15 2.81 3.21 7.12
N LEU A 16 1.84 3.02 6.23
CA LEU A 16 1.24 4.10 5.46
C LEU A 16 -0.07 4.48 6.13
N ASN A 17 -0.14 5.71 6.62
CA ASN A 17 -1.36 6.30 7.12
C ASN A 17 -2.06 7.02 5.97
N LEU A 18 -3.28 6.61 5.68
CA LEU A 18 -4.12 7.16 4.63
C LEU A 18 -5.26 7.91 5.32
N GLU A 19 -5.40 9.19 5.02
CA GLU A 19 -6.47 10.04 5.56
C GLU A 19 -7.35 10.50 4.40
N VAL A 20 -8.66 10.34 4.56
CA VAL A 20 -9.65 10.67 3.54
C VAL A 20 -10.34 11.96 3.94
N TYR A 21 -10.37 12.92 3.04
CA TYR A 21 -11.00 14.22 3.26
C TYR A 21 -12.23 14.40 2.37
N SER A 22 -13.16 15.21 2.84
CA SER A 22 -14.32 15.64 2.07
C SER A 22 -13.94 16.73 1.06
N GLU A 23 -14.23 16.50 -0.22
CA GLU A 23 -14.04 17.50 -1.29
C GLU A 23 -15.29 18.40 -1.45
N VAL A 24 -15.85 18.93 -0.34
CA VAL A 24 -16.98 19.86 -0.42
C VAL A 24 -16.47 21.26 -0.81
N PRO A 25 -16.91 21.83 -1.94
CA PRO A 25 -16.47 23.16 -2.34
C PRO A 25 -16.89 24.21 -1.30
N LYS A 26 -15.93 25.02 -0.83
CA LYS A 26 -16.10 26.16 0.11
C LYS A 26 -16.22 25.80 1.61
N GLN A 27 -15.97 24.56 2.01
CA GLN A 27 -15.75 24.19 3.42
C GLN A 27 -14.28 23.83 3.67
N GLU A 28 -13.81 23.99 4.90
CA GLU A 28 -12.53 23.42 5.32
C GLU A 28 -12.60 21.89 5.16
N ALA A 29 -11.50 21.29 4.72
CA ALA A 29 -11.42 19.86 4.48
C ALA A 29 -11.52 19.10 5.81
N ASN A 30 -12.70 18.59 6.14
CA ASN A 30 -12.89 17.70 7.27
C ASN A 30 -12.43 16.28 6.92
N ALA A 31 -11.68 15.65 7.84
CA ALA A 31 -11.29 14.25 7.72
C ALA A 31 -12.52 13.36 7.93
N ILE A 32 -12.81 12.53 6.94
CA ILE A 32 -13.90 11.55 6.93
C ILE A 32 -13.50 10.29 7.71
N GLY A 33 -12.22 9.94 7.66
CA GLY A 33 -11.68 8.78 8.32
C GLY A 33 -10.27 8.44 7.87
N SER A 34 -9.68 7.45 8.54
CA SER A 34 -8.30 7.04 8.29
C SER A 34 -8.16 5.54 8.10
N ALA A 35 -7.10 5.11 7.44
CA ALA A 35 -6.75 3.71 7.27
C ALA A 35 -5.25 3.53 7.35
N VAL A 36 -4.82 2.43 7.97
CA VAL A 36 -3.40 2.08 8.12
C VAL A 36 -3.07 0.88 7.24
N PHE A 37 -2.07 1.02 6.37
CA PHE A 37 -1.49 -0.08 5.61
C PHE A 37 -0.10 -0.41 6.15
N LYS A 38 0.04 -1.61 6.74
CA LYS A 38 1.31 -2.09 7.29
C LYS A 38 2.13 -2.79 6.21
N VAL A 39 3.28 -2.21 5.85
CA VAL A 39 4.12 -2.74 4.76
C VAL A 39 4.63 -4.15 5.07
N LYS A 40 4.96 -4.43 6.34
CA LYS A 40 5.39 -5.75 6.81
C LYS A 40 4.41 -6.86 6.43
N GLU A 41 3.12 -6.63 6.58
CA GLU A 41 2.10 -7.65 6.28
C GLU A 41 2.09 -7.99 4.79
N ALA A 42 2.31 -7.00 3.93
CA ALA A 42 2.34 -7.19 2.48
C ALA A 42 3.56 -8.02 2.04
N LEU A 43 4.66 -7.96 2.81
CA LEU A 43 5.85 -8.78 2.55
C LEU A 43 5.70 -10.25 2.92
N THR A 44 4.85 -10.56 3.90
CA THR A 44 4.64 -11.95 4.35
C THR A 44 3.85 -12.79 3.34
N ARG A 45 3.17 -12.13 2.38
CA ARG A 45 2.40 -12.82 1.34
C ARG A 45 3.34 -13.25 0.21
N LYS A 46 3.22 -14.51 -0.19
CA LYS A 46 4.12 -15.22 -1.11
C LYS A 46 4.17 -14.63 -2.53
N ASP A 47 3.30 -13.67 -2.81
CA ASP A 47 3.07 -13.07 -4.12
C ASP A 47 3.47 -11.59 -4.07
N LEU A 48 4.77 -11.33 -4.13
CA LEU A 48 5.40 -9.99 -4.13
C LEU A 48 5.05 -9.13 -5.36
N LEU A 49 3.96 -9.42 -6.07
CA LEU A 49 3.76 -8.97 -7.44
C LEU A 49 2.65 -7.96 -7.62
N LEU A 50 1.63 -7.99 -6.78
CA LEU A 50 0.57 -6.98 -6.71
C LEU A 50 -0.38 -7.42 -5.60
N GLU A 51 -0.56 -6.60 -4.59
CA GLU A 51 -1.56 -6.86 -3.55
C GLU A 51 -2.64 -5.80 -3.62
N THR A 52 -3.91 -6.21 -3.66
CA THR A 52 -5.04 -5.31 -3.44
C THR A 52 -5.63 -5.61 -2.07
N ARG A 53 -5.71 -4.58 -1.22
CA ARG A 53 -6.35 -4.61 0.09
C ARG A 53 -7.54 -3.68 0.15
N ARG A 54 -8.60 -4.19 0.76
CA ARG A 54 -9.71 -3.38 1.26
C ARG A 54 -9.42 -3.03 2.69
N LEU A 55 -9.24 -1.75 2.97
CA LEU A 55 -9.02 -1.26 4.32
C LEU A 55 -10.31 -0.56 4.78
N PRO A 56 -10.82 -0.89 5.98
CA PRO A 56 -11.90 -0.10 6.58
C PRO A 56 -11.38 1.31 6.88
N LEU A 57 -12.26 2.30 6.78
CA LEU A 57 -11.98 3.66 7.26
C LEU A 57 -12.39 3.76 8.73
N GLU A 58 -11.40 3.93 9.61
CA GLU A 58 -11.65 4.28 11.00
C GLU A 58 -12.33 5.66 11.06
N GLY A 59 -13.38 5.78 11.88
CA GLY A 59 -14.19 6.99 11.98
C GLY A 59 -15.40 7.04 11.03
N ALA A 60 -15.56 6.09 10.10
CA ALA A 60 -16.70 6.04 9.19
C ALA A 60 -17.38 4.65 9.18
N THR A 61 -18.70 4.62 9.33
CA THR A 61 -19.47 3.37 9.35
C THR A 61 -19.54 2.76 7.96
N ALA A 62 -19.18 1.48 7.83
CA ALA A 62 -19.23 0.69 6.59
C ALA A 62 -18.43 1.24 5.40
N ALA A 63 -17.59 2.25 5.61
CA ALA A 63 -16.77 2.85 4.57
C ALA A 63 -15.42 2.13 4.42
N ARG A 64 -14.90 2.09 3.19
CA ARG A 64 -13.65 1.40 2.87
C ARG A 64 -12.89 2.07 1.74
N ILE A 65 -11.58 1.87 1.74
CA ILE A 65 -10.70 2.21 0.63
C ILE A 65 -10.06 0.96 0.04
N ASP A 66 -9.96 0.93 -1.28
CA ASP A 66 -9.19 -0.08 -2.01
C ASP A 66 -7.77 0.47 -2.23
N VAL A 67 -6.78 -0.21 -1.66
CA VAL A 67 -5.35 0.10 -1.82
C VAL A 67 -4.70 -1.03 -2.58
N GLN A 68 -4.14 -0.71 -3.73
CA GLN A 68 -3.29 -1.62 -4.47
C GLN A 68 -1.83 -1.27 -4.23
N CYS A 69 -0.99 -2.26 -3.96
CA CYS A 69 0.42 -2.09 -3.66
C CYS A 69 1.25 -3.07 -4.48
N GLN A 70 2.36 -2.58 -5.05
CA GLN A 70 3.34 -3.40 -5.72
C GLN A 70 4.71 -3.16 -5.10
N LEU A 71 5.39 -4.26 -4.76
CA LEU A 71 6.64 -4.24 -4.00
C LEU A 71 7.76 -4.84 -4.85
N TRP A 72 8.90 -4.15 -4.88
CA TRP A 72 10.11 -4.67 -5.52
C TRP A 72 11.30 -4.52 -4.58
N PRO A 73 12.02 -5.59 -4.21
CA PRO A 73 13.31 -5.45 -3.55
C PRO A 73 14.22 -4.57 -4.41
N VAL A 74 15.08 -3.79 -3.77
CA VAL A 74 16.11 -3.00 -4.45
C VAL A 74 17.42 -3.74 -4.28
N MET A 75 17.87 -4.36 -5.37
CA MET A 75 19.13 -5.12 -5.41
C MET A 75 20.28 -4.19 -5.79
N SER A 76 21.50 -4.54 -5.37
CA SER A 76 22.72 -3.87 -5.82
C SER A 76 23.18 -4.34 -7.21
N SER A 77 22.61 -5.42 -7.75
CA SER A 77 22.93 -5.91 -9.09
C SER A 77 22.13 -5.17 -10.16
N GLY A 78 22.73 -4.94 -11.33
CA GLY A 78 22.08 -4.28 -12.47
C GLY A 78 21.06 -5.13 -13.23
N VAL A 79 20.69 -6.31 -12.71
CA VAL A 79 19.76 -7.22 -13.38
C VAL A 79 18.32 -6.77 -13.12
N PRO A 80 17.46 -6.66 -14.15
CA PRO A 80 16.05 -6.31 -13.96
C PRO A 80 15.31 -7.26 -13.04
N ILE A 81 14.95 -6.75 -11.87
CA ILE A 81 14.35 -7.49 -10.75
C ILE A 81 12.99 -8.10 -11.10
N LYS A 82 12.23 -7.43 -11.99
CA LYS A 82 10.91 -7.90 -12.43
C LYS A 82 10.98 -9.29 -13.08
N THR A 83 11.95 -9.53 -13.95
CA THR A 83 12.11 -10.82 -14.66
C THR A 83 12.51 -11.95 -13.71
N LEU A 84 13.33 -11.63 -12.69
CA LEU A 84 13.78 -12.58 -11.68
C LEU A 84 12.63 -12.99 -10.74
N ILE A 85 11.84 -12.04 -10.24
CA ILE A 85 10.77 -12.32 -9.26
C ILE A 85 9.61 -13.12 -9.85
N HIS A 86 9.25 -12.86 -11.11
CA HIS A 86 8.16 -13.58 -11.79
C HIS A 86 8.48 -15.07 -12.02
N ARG A 87 9.76 -15.44 -12.12
CA ARG A 87 10.21 -16.83 -12.35
C ARG A 87 10.70 -17.51 -11.08
N ALA A 88 11.02 -16.74 -10.05
CA ALA A 88 11.49 -17.23 -8.77
C ALA A 88 10.41 -18.03 -8.04
N THR A 89 10.84 -19.12 -7.39
CA THR A 89 10.07 -19.83 -6.37
C THR A 89 9.84 -18.94 -5.14
N ALA A 90 8.92 -19.33 -4.25
CA ALA A 90 8.67 -18.60 -3.01
C ALA A 90 9.94 -18.46 -2.12
N ALA A 91 10.81 -19.48 -2.12
CA ALA A 91 12.06 -19.47 -1.36
C ALA A 91 13.07 -18.48 -1.96
N GLU A 92 13.23 -18.45 -3.28
CA GLU A 92 14.08 -17.49 -3.98
C GLU A 92 13.58 -16.05 -3.80
N ARG A 93 12.26 -15.83 -3.80
CA ARG A 93 11.66 -14.53 -3.50
C ARG A 93 11.99 -14.04 -2.09
N ALA A 94 11.91 -14.91 -1.09
CA ALA A 94 12.29 -14.58 0.28
C ALA A 94 13.79 -14.24 0.40
N ALA A 95 14.66 -14.98 -0.30
CA ALA A 95 16.09 -14.70 -0.34
C ALA A 95 16.40 -13.34 -0.99
N LEU A 96 15.70 -12.99 -2.08
CA LEU A 96 15.83 -11.68 -2.73
C LEU A 96 15.41 -10.53 -1.81
N LEU A 97 14.35 -10.71 -1.02
CA LEU A 97 13.94 -9.72 -0.02
C LEU A 97 15.01 -9.53 1.07
N ALA A 98 15.57 -10.63 1.57
CA ALA A 98 16.61 -10.57 2.61
C ALA A 98 17.92 -9.94 2.12
N GLN A 99 18.23 -10.07 0.83
CA GLN A 99 19.42 -9.48 0.20
C GLN A 99 19.21 -8.03 -0.26
N GLY A 100 17.96 -7.61 -0.43
CA GLY A 100 17.61 -6.26 -0.87
C GLY A 100 18.08 -5.20 0.14
N ARG A 101 18.52 -4.04 -0.35
CA ARG A 101 18.91 -2.89 0.50
C ARG A 101 17.70 -2.04 0.94
N GLY A 102 16.51 -2.52 0.64
CA GLY A 102 15.24 -1.82 0.76
C GLY A 102 14.27 -2.31 -0.30
N ILE A 103 13.12 -1.67 -0.36
CA ILE A 103 12.00 -2.02 -1.22
C ILE A 103 11.49 -0.76 -1.89
N LYS A 104 11.35 -0.81 -3.22
CA LYS A 104 10.53 0.14 -3.96
C LYS A 104 9.09 -0.30 -3.81
N MET A 105 8.22 0.61 -3.40
CA MET A 105 6.80 0.37 -3.23
C MET A 105 6.01 1.34 -4.10
N ALA A 106 5.16 0.83 -4.98
CA ALA A 106 4.17 1.63 -5.67
C ALA A 106 2.80 1.37 -5.04
N VAL A 107 2.07 2.43 -4.71
CA VAL A 107 0.76 2.37 -4.07
C VAL A 107 -0.23 3.13 -4.95
N TRP A 108 -1.34 2.49 -5.25
CA TRP A 108 -2.50 3.10 -5.89
C TRP A 108 -3.65 3.09 -4.89
N VAL A 109 -4.14 4.29 -4.59
CA VAL A 109 -5.31 4.46 -3.73
C VAL A 109 -6.49 4.75 -4.65
N HIS A 110 -7.45 3.83 -4.64
CA HIS A 110 -8.71 4.00 -5.33
C HIS A 110 -9.70 4.73 -4.41
N ARG A 111 -10.63 5.46 -5.02
CA ARG A 111 -11.65 6.22 -4.28
C ARG A 111 -12.35 5.36 -3.23
N ALA A 112 -12.62 5.96 -2.06
CA ALA A 112 -13.43 5.34 -1.02
C ALA A 112 -14.80 4.94 -1.61
N ARG A 113 -15.21 3.70 -1.35
CA ARG A 113 -16.52 3.17 -1.77
C ARG A 113 -17.41 3.04 -0.53
N ASP A 114 -18.71 3.17 -0.74
CA ASP A 114 -19.74 2.97 0.27
C ASP A 114 -19.66 3.93 1.48
N LEU A 115 -19.55 5.24 1.22
CA LEU A 115 -19.63 6.31 2.24
C LEU A 115 -21.07 6.58 2.73
N LYS A 116 -21.98 5.60 2.68
CA LYS A 116 -23.43 5.85 2.87
C LYS A 116 -23.78 6.33 4.29
N ASP A 117 -22.93 6.02 5.27
CA ASP A 117 -23.09 6.37 6.69
C ASP A 117 -21.82 7.00 7.27
N ALA A 118 -20.97 7.59 6.41
CA ALA A 118 -19.92 8.47 6.90
C ALA A 118 -20.63 9.75 7.33
N ASP A 119 -20.88 9.89 8.63
CA ASP A 119 -21.42 11.10 9.21
C ASP A 119 -20.44 12.26 8.94
N LEU A 120 -20.67 12.94 7.81
CA LEU A 120 -19.99 14.16 7.42
C LEU A 120 -20.53 15.29 8.33
N PHE A 121 -20.09 15.31 9.58
CA PHE A 121 -20.31 16.43 10.49
C PHE A 121 -19.35 17.59 10.19
#